data_AF-A0AAU0HEP5-F1
#
_entry.id   AF-A0AAU0HEP5-F1
#
_cell.length_a   1.000
_cell.length_b   1.000
_cell.length_c   1.000
_cell.angle_alpha   90.00
_cell.angle_beta   90.00
_cell.angle_gamma   90.00
#
_symmetry.space_group_name_H-M   'P 1'
#
loop_
_entity.id
_entity.type
_entity.pdbx_description
1 polymer ?
#
loop_
_entity_poly.entity_id
_entity_poly.type
_entity_poly.pdbx_seq_one_letter_code
_entity_poly.pdbx_strand_id
1 'polypeptide(L)'
;MAVSLTESDVKAITRLQEMLHHLPQESSQSYVREILTATATLIGAGGAFASYFFDSTVNFIPLKIGPQIEEFVRGNLRGFDSEGYFDFADETFNQINRFRRSMGSGVYHEAKISDRAIVEQTSFFKDAFSPAGLRYVVGMAARQPIGEALFAFGFDGPDDPAFNDPRTEAILELLLPSFVAGFDALYQRSIDVVRMTEAITQLPVPAMIECEDRSIFAMNELAKCLPSDELAAMQAPQGSDNTVHRLPGPVMPGFRPSQVIMRIDNLSPTRIRHQARNSFGLTPRQAEVADFIVRGQSDNEIAAQLGISVHTARRHSEAVLDRLGISSRSAVLLALMGGERIRQFT
;
A
#
# COMPACT_ATOMS: atom_id res chain seq x y z
N MET A 1 16.79 23.42 32.55
CA MET A 1 15.68 24.25 33.03
C MET A 1 14.47 23.36 33.25
N ALA A 2 13.68 23.58 34.29
CA ALA A 2 12.42 22.85 34.46
C ALA A 2 11.39 23.39 33.46
N VAL A 3 10.89 22.53 32.57
CA VAL A 3 9.80 22.88 31.65
C VAL A 3 8.49 22.92 32.44
N SER A 4 7.75 24.02 32.36
CA SER A 4 6.43 24.14 33.00
C SER A 4 5.33 23.89 31.97
N LEU A 5 4.44 22.95 32.26
CA LEU A 5 3.24 22.68 31.47
C LEU A 5 2.00 23.13 32.25
N THR A 6 1.06 23.76 31.56
CA THR A 6 -0.23 24.14 32.15
C THR A 6 -1.22 22.96 32.11
N GLU A 7 -2.30 23.02 32.88
CA GLU A 7 -3.38 22.01 32.80
C GLU A 7 -4.01 21.97 31.40
N SER A 8 -4.10 23.12 30.74
CA SER A 8 -4.57 23.23 29.35
C SER A 8 -3.64 22.50 28.39
N ASP A 9 -2.32 22.60 28.60
CA ASP A 9 -1.33 21.90 27.78
C ASP A 9 -1.51 20.39 27.92
N VAL A 10 -1.62 19.89 29.15
CA VAL A 10 -1.81 18.46 29.41
C VAL A 10 -3.06 17.94 28.73
N LYS A 11 -4.20 18.65 28.84
CA LYS A 11 -5.45 18.27 28.15
C LYS A 11 -5.29 18.24 26.63
N ALA A 12 -4.60 19.22 26.06
CA ALA A 12 -4.35 19.27 24.62
C ALA A 12 -3.44 18.12 24.15
N ILE A 13 -2.37 17.83 24.92
CA ILE A 13 -1.45 16.72 24.65
C ILE A 13 -2.21 15.39 24.70
N THR A 14 -3.01 15.14 25.74
CA THR A 14 -3.80 13.91 25.86
C THR A 14 -4.73 13.72 24.67
N ARG A 15 -5.48 14.77 24.28
CA ARG A 15 -6.34 14.72 23.09
C ARG A 15 -5.53 14.41 21.82
N LEU A 16 -4.39 15.07 21.62
CA LEU A 16 -3.53 14.84 20.46
C LEU A 16 -2.96 13.41 20.44
N GLN A 17 -2.55 12.86 21.58
CA GLN A 17 -2.10 11.47 21.69
C GLN A 17 -3.21 10.49 21.35
N GLU A 18 -4.43 10.70 21.85
CA GLU A 18 -5.61 9.90 21.50
C GLU A 18 -5.87 9.96 19.99
N MET A 19 -5.88 11.16 19.40
CA MET A 19 -6.06 11.32 17.96
C MET A 19 -4.96 10.59 17.16
N LEU A 20 -3.68 10.71 17.55
CA LEU A 20 -2.59 10.00 16.89
C LEU A 20 -2.73 8.47 16.99
N HIS A 21 -3.21 7.94 18.11
CA HIS A 21 -3.52 6.51 18.25
C HIS A 21 -4.71 6.06 17.40
N HIS A 22 -5.67 6.95 17.14
CA HIS A 22 -6.84 6.72 16.28
C HIS A 22 -6.64 7.13 14.82
N LEU A 23 -5.47 7.67 14.45
CA LEU A 23 -5.07 7.92 13.06
C LEU A 23 -5.36 6.74 12.11
N PRO A 24 -5.20 5.47 12.51
CA PRO A 24 -5.61 4.35 11.68
C PRO A 24 -7.13 4.08 11.71
N GLN A 25 -8.03 5.01 12.03
CA GLN A 25 -9.49 4.78 11.97
C GLN A 25 -10.25 5.85 11.17
N GLU A 26 -9.62 6.98 10.85
CA GLU A 26 -10.25 8.19 10.32
C GLU A 26 -9.60 8.64 9.00
N SER A 27 -10.41 9.08 8.02
CA SER A 27 -9.95 9.48 6.67
C SER A 27 -8.77 10.46 6.74
N SER A 28 -7.61 10.01 6.24
CA SER A 28 -6.31 10.38 6.82
C SER A 28 -5.93 11.85 6.63
N GLN A 29 -6.23 12.49 5.50
CA GLN A 29 -5.73 13.85 5.26
C GLN A 29 -6.41 14.93 6.11
N SER A 30 -7.74 14.88 6.22
CA SER A 30 -8.47 15.87 7.05
C SER A 30 -8.13 15.69 8.53
N TYR A 31 -8.00 14.44 8.96
CA TYR A 31 -7.69 14.11 10.34
C TYR A 31 -6.25 14.49 10.71
N VAL A 32 -5.28 14.15 9.86
CA VAL A 32 -3.88 14.60 10.04
C VAL A 32 -3.78 16.12 10.01
N ARG A 33 -4.55 16.81 9.16
CA ARG A 33 -4.61 18.28 9.15
C ARG A 33 -5.12 18.84 10.48
N GLU A 34 -6.11 18.22 11.12
CA GLU A 34 -6.59 18.64 12.44
C GLU A 34 -5.49 18.48 13.49
N ILE A 35 -4.82 17.31 13.53
CA ILE A 35 -3.71 17.05 14.46
C ILE A 35 -2.57 18.05 14.24
N LEU A 36 -2.16 18.28 12.98
CA LEU A 36 -1.12 19.23 12.61
C LEU A 36 -1.49 20.66 13.06
N THR A 37 -2.75 21.07 12.84
CA THR A 37 -3.25 22.40 13.21
C THR A 37 -3.28 22.60 14.73
N ALA A 38 -3.79 21.61 15.46
CA ALA A 38 -3.85 21.66 16.91
C ALA A 38 -2.45 21.62 17.54
N THR A 39 -1.53 20.83 16.99
CA THR A 39 -0.12 20.79 17.43
C THR A 39 0.56 22.14 17.18
N ALA A 40 0.45 22.69 15.96
CA ALA A 40 1.02 23.99 15.61
C ALA A 40 0.49 25.10 16.53
N THR A 41 -0.80 25.07 16.85
CA THR A 41 -1.41 26.04 17.77
C THR A 41 -0.86 25.90 19.20
N LEU A 42 -0.70 24.66 19.69
CA LEU A 42 -0.23 24.37 21.05
C LEU A 42 1.22 24.83 21.29
N ILE A 43 2.07 24.76 20.26
CA ILE A 43 3.47 25.18 20.32
C ILE A 43 3.70 26.59 19.77
N GLY A 44 2.66 27.29 19.28
CA GLY A 44 2.79 28.65 18.77
C GLY A 44 3.48 28.78 17.41
N ALA A 45 3.44 27.76 16.56
CA ALA A 45 4.06 27.80 15.24
C ALA A 45 3.25 28.67 14.24
N GLY A 46 3.95 29.50 13.46
CA GLY A 46 3.36 30.39 12.46
C GLY A 46 2.91 29.67 11.19
N GLY A 47 3.60 28.59 10.82
CA GLY A 47 3.27 27.71 9.69
C GLY A 47 3.73 26.28 9.95
N ALA A 48 3.20 25.31 9.20
CA ALA A 48 3.60 23.92 9.33
C ALA A 48 3.33 23.11 8.05
N PHE A 49 3.93 21.93 7.96
CA PHE A 49 3.43 20.89 7.06
C PHE A 49 3.53 19.51 7.68
N ALA A 50 2.73 18.59 7.13
CA ALA A 50 2.89 17.15 7.32
C ALA A 50 3.24 16.48 5.98
N SER A 51 4.14 15.50 6.03
CA SER A 51 4.45 14.60 4.92
C SER A 51 4.45 13.17 5.42
N TYR A 52 3.77 12.24 4.77
CA TYR A 52 3.73 10.83 5.19
C TYR A 52 3.31 9.91 4.04
N PHE A 53 3.66 8.63 4.14
CA PHE A 53 3.24 7.62 3.16
C PHE A 53 1.87 7.04 3.53
N PHE A 54 0.93 7.05 2.59
CA PHE A 54 -0.36 6.38 2.70
C PHE A 54 -0.96 6.13 1.31
N ASP A 55 -1.65 5.01 1.13
CA ASP A 55 -2.30 4.63 -0.14
C ASP A 55 -1.31 4.64 -1.33
N SER A 56 -0.12 4.09 -1.12
CA SER A 56 0.97 4.04 -2.10
C SER A 56 1.48 5.40 -2.60
N THR A 57 1.11 6.49 -1.95
CA THR A 57 1.51 7.85 -2.32
C THR A 57 2.09 8.60 -1.12
N VAL A 58 2.92 9.60 -1.40
CA VAL A 58 3.34 10.55 -0.37
C VAL A 58 2.30 11.64 -0.29
N ASN A 59 1.70 11.78 0.88
CA ASN A 59 0.70 12.78 1.21
C ASN A 59 1.42 14.00 1.77
N PHE A 60 1.03 15.19 1.30
CA PHE A 60 1.56 16.46 1.76
C PHE A 60 0.42 17.37 2.22
N ILE A 61 0.51 17.90 3.43
CA ILE A 61 -0.52 18.74 4.05
C ILE A 61 0.12 20.06 4.48
N PRO A 62 -0.07 21.15 3.71
CA PRO A 62 0.41 22.47 4.10
C PRO A 62 -0.55 23.13 5.09
N LEU A 63 0.00 23.87 6.06
CA LEU A 63 -0.70 24.72 7.01
C LEU A 63 -0.05 26.11 7.03
N LYS A 64 -0.76 27.12 6.50
CA LYS A 64 -0.30 28.52 6.47
C LYS A 64 1.08 28.73 5.81
N ILE A 65 1.44 27.86 4.87
CA ILE A 65 2.66 27.97 4.06
C ILE A 65 2.31 27.99 2.58
N GLY A 66 3.22 28.50 1.75
CA GLY A 66 3.05 28.50 0.29
C GLY A 66 3.33 27.12 -0.35
N PRO A 67 3.10 26.99 -1.67
CA PRO A 67 3.22 25.71 -2.40
C PRO A 67 4.67 25.29 -2.69
N GLN A 68 5.65 26.12 -2.39
CA GLN A 68 7.04 25.99 -2.87
C GLN A 68 7.69 24.66 -2.45
N ILE A 69 7.32 24.10 -1.30
CA ILE A 69 7.84 22.81 -0.83
C ILE A 69 7.36 21.67 -1.73
N GLU A 70 6.06 21.62 -2.01
CA GLU A 70 5.48 20.58 -2.86
C GLU A 70 5.99 20.72 -4.30
N GLU A 71 6.05 21.95 -4.83
CA GLU A 71 6.58 22.25 -6.15
C GLU A 71 8.06 21.87 -6.27
N PHE A 72 8.87 22.19 -5.25
CA PHE A 72 10.27 21.81 -5.23
C PHE A 72 10.42 20.29 -5.26
N VAL A 73 9.70 19.56 -4.39
CA VAL A 73 9.78 18.09 -4.35
C VAL A 73 9.39 17.51 -5.70
N ARG A 74 8.28 17.96 -6.29
CA ARG A 74 7.81 17.48 -7.59
C ARG A 74 8.81 17.77 -8.72
N GLY A 75 9.49 18.91 -8.70
CA GLY A 75 10.42 19.33 -9.74
C GLY A 75 11.85 18.78 -9.60
N ASN A 76 12.27 18.40 -8.38
CA ASN A 76 13.67 18.08 -8.08
C ASN A 76 13.92 16.67 -7.53
N LEU A 77 12.85 15.90 -7.26
CA LEU A 77 12.97 14.50 -6.83
C LEU A 77 13.53 13.64 -7.96
N ARG A 78 14.66 12.96 -7.71
CA ARG A 78 15.27 12.02 -8.65
C ARG A 78 14.71 10.60 -8.52
N GLY A 79 14.12 10.30 -7.37
CA GLY A 79 13.58 9.00 -7.04
C GLY A 79 13.78 8.73 -5.55
N PHE A 80 14.05 7.46 -5.23
CA PHE A 80 14.31 7.03 -3.87
C PHE A 80 15.71 6.42 -3.78
N ASP A 81 16.39 6.65 -2.65
CA ASP A 81 17.65 5.99 -2.34
C ASP A 81 17.46 4.49 -2.01
N SER A 82 18.54 3.77 -1.79
CA SER A 82 18.50 2.33 -1.46
C SER A 82 17.79 2.01 -0.15
N GLU A 83 17.56 3.00 0.70
CA GLU A 83 16.83 2.87 1.96
C GLU A 83 15.37 3.33 1.83
N GLY A 84 14.93 3.73 0.63
CA GLY A 84 13.55 4.13 0.34
C GLY A 84 13.22 5.57 0.71
N TYR A 85 14.20 6.45 0.89
CA TYR A 85 13.97 7.89 1.14
C TYR A 85 14.12 8.72 -0.12
N PHE A 86 13.53 9.91 -0.13
CA PHE A 86 13.69 10.86 -1.24
C PHE A 86 15.16 11.17 -1.52
N ASP A 87 15.51 11.06 -2.81
CA ASP A 87 16.82 11.44 -3.35
C ASP A 87 16.69 12.71 -4.20
N PHE A 88 17.50 13.71 -3.86
CA PHE A 88 17.53 15.01 -4.55
C PHE A 88 18.87 15.26 -5.24
N ALA A 89 18.92 16.25 -6.12
CA ALA A 89 20.16 16.66 -6.78
C ALA A 89 21.17 17.34 -5.84
N ASP A 90 20.68 17.99 -4.78
CA ASP A 90 21.50 18.64 -3.78
C ASP A 90 22.03 17.61 -2.77
N GLU A 91 23.29 17.23 -2.97
CA GLU A 91 23.96 16.25 -2.12
C GLU A 91 24.18 16.74 -0.69
N THR A 92 24.29 18.06 -0.48
CA THR A 92 24.40 18.64 0.87
C THR A 92 23.09 18.43 1.62
N PHE A 93 21.97 18.70 0.96
CA PHE A 93 20.64 18.44 1.53
C PHE A 93 20.40 16.95 1.82
N ASN A 94 20.83 16.06 0.92
CA ASN A 94 20.77 14.62 1.15
C ASN A 94 21.60 14.19 2.37
N GLN A 95 22.81 14.72 2.53
CA GLN A 95 23.69 14.44 3.67
C GLN A 95 23.07 14.88 5.01
N ILE A 96 22.52 16.09 5.07
CA ILE A 96 21.83 16.61 6.26
C ILE A 96 20.67 15.68 6.64
N ASN A 97 19.85 15.26 5.67
CA ASN A 97 18.74 14.35 5.94
C ASN A 97 19.21 12.95 6.36
N ARG A 98 20.24 12.38 5.72
CA ARG A 98 20.81 11.09 6.14
C ARG A 98 21.34 11.15 7.57
N PHE A 99 22.01 12.23 7.94
CA PHE A 99 22.46 12.44 9.33
C PHE A 99 21.27 12.48 10.29
N ARG A 100 20.23 13.30 10.00
CA ARG A 100 19.00 13.33 10.80
C ARG A 100 18.39 11.94 10.95
N ARG A 101 18.25 11.19 9.86
CA ARG A 101 17.68 9.84 9.85
C ARG A 101 18.50 8.83 10.66
N SER A 102 19.81 8.98 10.70
CA SER A 102 20.69 8.12 11.52
C SER A 102 20.42 8.23 13.02
N MET A 103 19.78 9.33 13.46
CA MET A 103 19.35 9.53 14.85
C MET A 103 18.03 8.83 15.19
N GLY A 104 17.31 8.29 14.20
CA GLY A 104 16.09 7.50 14.39
C GLY A 104 14.78 8.29 14.26
N SER A 105 13.72 7.81 14.92
CA SER A 105 12.49 8.61 15.11
C SER A 105 12.72 9.58 16.26
N GLY A 106 12.32 10.85 16.11
CA GLY A 106 12.70 11.87 17.08
C GLY A 106 12.11 13.25 16.81
N VAL A 107 12.30 14.14 17.78
CA VAL A 107 12.11 15.58 17.63
C VAL A 107 13.43 16.21 17.22
N TYR A 108 13.39 17.03 16.18
CA TYR A 108 14.55 17.59 15.53
C TYR A 108 14.42 19.10 15.47
N HIS A 109 15.22 19.76 16.30
CA HIS A 109 15.46 21.19 16.17
C HIS A 109 16.55 21.42 15.12
N GLU A 110 16.30 22.26 14.10
CA GLU A 110 17.22 22.39 12.96
C GLU A 110 18.66 22.70 13.36
N ALA A 111 18.86 23.56 14.36
CA ALA A 111 20.15 23.98 14.90
C ALA A 111 20.99 22.82 15.48
N LYS A 112 20.37 21.68 15.79
CA LYS A 112 21.04 20.48 16.33
C LYS A 112 21.46 19.50 15.23
N ILE A 113 21.00 19.70 13.98
CA ILE A 113 21.20 18.75 12.87
C ILE A 113 22.40 19.18 12.02
N SER A 114 22.50 20.46 11.70
CA SER A 114 23.56 21.02 10.87
C SER A 114 23.77 22.49 11.21
N ASP A 115 24.96 23.01 10.89
CA ASP A 115 25.20 24.45 10.93
C ASP A 115 24.23 25.16 9.99
N ARG A 116 23.58 26.22 10.49
CA ARG A 116 22.63 27.04 9.74
C ARG A 116 23.26 27.59 8.47
N ALA A 117 24.52 28.00 8.50
CA ALA A 117 25.21 28.52 7.32
C ALA A 117 25.31 27.48 6.18
N ILE A 118 25.28 26.18 6.51
CA ILE A 118 25.24 25.08 5.55
C ILE A 118 23.80 24.86 5.07
N VAL A 119 22.82 24.81 5.99
CA VAL A 119 21.39 24.62 5.65
C VAL A 119 20.92 25.71 4.69
N GLU A 120 21.26 26.97 4.97
CA GLU A 120 20.88 28.13 4.16
C GLU A 120 21.49 28.11 2.75
N GLN A 121 22.53 27.30 2.52
CA GLN A 121 23.14 27.15 1.21
C GLN A 121 22.44 26.11 0.33
N THR A 122 21.66 25.20 0.92
CA THR A 122 20.95 24.15 0.18
C THR A 122 19.88 24.74 -0.75
N SER A 123 19.66 24.10 -1.90
CA SER A 123 18.59 24.49 -2.82
C SER A 123 17.22 24.32 -2.19
N PHE A 124 17.04 23.28 -1.35
CA PHE A 124 15.78 23.07 -0.64
C PHE A 124 15.44 24.21 0.31
N PHE A 125 16.44 24.76 1.02
CA PHE A 125 16.20 25.92 1.88
C PHE A 125 15.87 27.18 1.07
N LYS A 126 16.68 27.49 0.07
CA LYS A 126 16.57 28.73 -0.72
C LYS A 126 15.30 28.78 -1.55
N ASP A 127 14.95 27.67 -2.20
CA ASP A 127 13.91 27.64 -3.23
C ASP A 127 12.57 27.11 -2.69
N ALA A 128 12.58 26.46 -1.53
CA ALA A 128 11.39 25.83 -0.96
C ALA A 128 11.04 26.35 0.44
N PHE A 129 11.88 26.07 1.46
CA PHE A 129 11.55 26.37 2.86
C PHE A 129 11.46 27.87 3.17
N SER A 130 12.49 28.64 2.78
CA SER A 130 12.52 30.09 3.01
C SER A 130 11.36 30.85 2.35
N PRO A 131 11.02 30.62 1.05
CA PRO A 131 9.89 31.29 0.42
C PRO A 131 8.53 30.75 0.88
N ALA A 132 8.46 29.52 1.39
CA ALA A 132 7.24 28.98 2.00
C ALA A 132 6.96 29.51 3.42
N GLY A 133 7.91 30.21 4.04
CA GLY A 133 7.79 30.75 5.41
C GLY A 133 8.33 29.82 6.50
N LEU A 134 9.10 28.78 6.16
CA LEU A 134 9.69 27.82 7.09
C LEU A 134 11.19 28.06 7.25
N ARG A 135 11.57 29.21 7.80
CA ARG A 135 12.98 29.60 7.96
C ARG A 135 13.63 29.10 9.24
N TYR A 136 12.82 28.80 10.24
CA TYR A 136 13.23 28.33 11.56
C TYR A 136 12.32 27.17 11.91
N VAL A 137 12.86 25.95 11.88
CA VAL A 137 12.04 24.74 11.94
C VAL A 137 12.39 23.86 13.14
N VAL A 138 11.35 23.47 13.85
CA VAL A 138 11.38 22.30 14.74
C VAL A 138 10.41 21.27 14.15
N GLY A 139 10.84 20.03 14.02
CA GLY A 139 10.02 18.96 13.46
C GLY A 139 10.03 17.72 14.32
N MET A 140 9.08 16.82 14.07
CA MET A 140 9.11 15.45 14.57
C MET A 140 8.99 14.49 13.40
N ALA A 141 9.76 13.41 13.44
CA ALA A 141 9.77 12.41 12.39
C ALA A 141 9.68 10.99 12.94
N ALA A 142 8.94 10.15 12.24
CA ALA A 142 8.81 8.72 12.48
C ALA A 142 9.38 7.98 11.28
N ARG A 143 10.42 7.19 11.52
CA ARG A 143 11.03 6.34 10.51
C ARG A 143 10.04 5.27 10.05
N GLN A 144 9.84 5.16 8.74
CA GLN A 144 9.04 4.09 8.13
C GLN A 144 9.95 3.19 7.27
N PRO A 145 9.53 1.95 6.94
CA PRO A 145 10.31 1.08 6.05
C PRO A 145 10.54 1.65 4.64
N ILE A 146 9.64 2.52 4.18
CA ILE A 146 9.83 3.37 2.99
C ILE A 146 9.50 4.80 3.42
N GLY A 147 10.46 5.71 3.28
CA GLY A 147 10.30 7.10 3.67
C GLY A 147 10.12 7.31 5.18
N GLU A 148 9.39 8.37 5.53
CA GLU A 148 9.10 8.74 6.91
C GLU A 148 7.79 9.53 6.98
N ALA A 149 7.18 9.53 8.17
CA ALA A 149 6.19 10.54 8.52
C ALA A 149 6.91 11.71 9.18
N LEU A 150 6.65 12.94 8.71
CA LEU A 150 7.32 14.16 9.12
C LEU A 150 6.28 15.24 9.38
N PHE A 151 6.29 15.82 10.58
CA PHE A 151 5.67 17.11 10.85
C PHE A 151 6.78 18.14 11.04
N ALA A 152 6.67 19.27 10.36
CA ALA A 152 7.62 20.37 10.46
C ALA A 152 6.86 21.66 10.80
N PHE A 153 7.35 22.39 11.80
CA PHE A 153 6.72 23.59 12.34
C PHE A 153 7.67 24.77 12.20
N GLY A 154 7.21 25.81 11.53
CA GLY A 154 7.96 27.04 11.25
C GLY A 154 7.65 28.15 12.25
N PHE A 155 8.70 28.90 12.59
CA PHE A 155 8.68 30.04 13.49
C PHE A 155 9.20 31.31 12.80
N ASP A 156 8.86 32.48 13.33
CA ASP A 156 9.07 33.76 12.65
C ASP A 156 10.56 34.16 12.58
N GLY A 157 11.36 33.71 13.54
CA GLY A 157 12.73 34.19 13.71
C GLY A 157 13.57 33.37 14.68
N PRO A 158 14.88 33.66 14.75
CA PRO A 158 15.78 33.05 15.72
C PRO A 158 15.52 33.57 17.14
N ASP A 159 14.85 34.72 17.26
CA ASP A 159 14.45 35.33 18.53
C ASP A 159 12.99 35.04 18.87
N ASP A 160 12.30 34.22 18.07
CA ASP A 160 10.95 33.78 18.36
C ASP A 160 10.96 33.04 19.72
N PRO A 161 10.18 33.50 20.72
CA PRO A 161 10.18 32.88 22.03
C PRO A 161 9.83 31.39 21.97
N ALA A 162 8.90 30.99 21.09
CA ALA A 162 8.44 29.62 20.98
C ALA A 162 9.46 28.71 20.28
N PHE A 163 10.29 29.26 19.39
CA PHE A 163 11.34 28.50 18.70
C PHE A 163 12.43 28.02 19.66
N ASN A 164 12.85 28.88 20.59
CA ASN A 164 13.89 28.54 21.57
C ASN A 164 13.34 28.04 22.92
N ASP A 165 12.02 27.97 23.07
CA ASP A 165 11.39 27.52 24.31
C ASP A 165 11.60 26.01 24.48
N PRO A 166 12.26 25.54 25.56
CA PRO A 166 12.34 24.12 25.89
C PRO A 166 10.98 23.42 26.00
N ARG A 167 9.89 24.19 26.20
CA ARG A 167 8.50 23.69 26.15
C ARG A 167 8.14 23.10 24.79
N THR A 168 8.58 23.68 23.68
CA THR A 168 8.23 23.22 22.33
C THR A 168 8.75 21.80 22.11
N GLU A 169 10.04 21.57 22.36
CA GLU A 169 10.63 20.23 22.26
C GLU A 169 9.97 19.26 23.25
N ALA A 170 9.74 19.67 24.50
CA ALA A 170 9.10 18.81 25.49
C ALA A 170 7.69 18.35 25.10
N ILE A 171 6.88 19.24 24.51
CA ILE A 171 5.54 18.88 24.02
C ILE A 171 5.64 17.90 22.86
N LEU A 172 6.51 18.17 21.87
CA LEU A 172 6.67 17.28 20.73
C LEU A 172 7.22 15.90 21.17
N GLU A 173 8.12 15.85 22.15
CA GLU A 173 8.64 14.61 22.72
C GLU A 173 7.55 13.82 23.46
N LEU A 174 6.62 14.50 24.14
CA LEU A 174 5.45 13.83 24.73
C LEU A 174 4.49 13.28 23.67
N LEU A 175 4.39 13.93 22.50
CA LEU A 175 3.56 13.45 21.39
C LEU A 175 4.25 12.33 20.59
N LEU A 176 5.59 12.26 20.60
CA LEU A 176 6.39 11.41 19.73
C LEU A 176 6.01 9.92 19.79
N PRO A 177 5.80 9.27 20.96
CA PRO A 177 5.43 7.86 21.00
C PRO A 177 4.10 7.56 20.28
N SER A 178 3.08 8.40 20.49
CA SER A 178 1.78 8.26 19.80
C SER A 178 1.91 8.60 18.32
N PHE A 179 2.76 9.57 17.96
CA PHE A 179 3.06 9.92 16.58
C PHE A 179 3.67 8.73 15.82
N VAL A 180 4.73 8.11 16.37
CA VAL A 180 5.37 6.93 15.79
C VAL A 180 4.37 5.79 15.66
N ALA A 181 3.66 5.44 16.75
CA ALA A 181 2.71 4.34 16.75
C ALA A 181 1.57 4.55 15.73
N GLY A 182 1.05 5.76 15.62
CA GLY A 182 -0.02 6.11 14.69
C GLY A 182 0.40 5.97 13.24
N PHE A 183 1.55 6.54 12.86
CA PHE A 183 2.05 6.49 11.49
C PHE A 183 2.60 5.12 11.10
N ASP A 184 3.15 4.33 12.03
CA ASP A 184 3.50 2.94 11.79
C ASP A 184 2.26 2.09 11.49
N ALA A 185 1.21 2.24 12.29
CA ALA A 185 -0.07 1.54 12.06
C ALA A 185 -0.69 1.93 10.71
N LEU A 186 -0.63 3.22 10.35
CA LEU A 186 -1.11 3.74 9.07
C LEU A 186 -0.31 3.14 7.88
N TYR A 187 1.01 3.06 8.01
CA TYR A 187 1.88 2.44 7.02
C TYR A 187 1.61 0.95 6.85
N GLN A 188 1.57 0.19 7.96
CA GLN A 188 1.32 -1.26 7.91
C GLN A 188 0.01 -1.58 7.19
N ARG A 189 -1.04 -0.81 7.43
CA ARG A 189 -2.32 -0.99 6.73
C ARG A 189 -2.23 -0.76 5.23
N SER A 190 -1.48 0.25 4.80
CA SER A 190 -1.25 0.50 3.37
C SER A 190 -0.53 -0.69 2.73
N ILE A 191 0.46 -1.25 3.43
CA ILE A 191 1.20 -2.43 2.97
C ILE A 191 0.34 -3.69 3.00
N ASP A 192 -0.54 -3.88 3.98
CA ASP A 192 -1.43 -5.04 4.05
C ASP A 192 -2.38 -5.09 2.86
N VAL A 193 -2.88 -3.93 2.39
CA VAL A 193 -3.69 -3.83 1.17
C VAL A 193 -2.86 -4.27 -0.05
N VAL A 194 -1.63 -3.78 -0.19
CA VAL A 194 -0.74 -4.16 -1.30
C VAL A 194 -0.43 -5.65 -1.27
N ARG A 195 0.00 -6.17 -0.12
CA ARG A 195 0.35 -7.59 0.08
C ARG A 195 -0.83 -8.51 -0.22
N MET A 196 -2.03 -8.18 0.26
CA MET A 196 -3.22 -8.99 -0.01
C MET A 196 -3.59 -8.96 -1.48
N THR A 197 -3.51 -7.79 -2.12
CA THR A 197 -3.78 -7.63 -3.55
C THR A 197 -2.82 -8.48 -4.38
N GLU A 198 -1.51 -8.41 -4.10
CA GLU A 198 -0.49 -9.24 -4.75
C GLU A 198 -0.70 -10.73 -4.51
N ALA A 199 -1.02 -11.13 -3.28
CA ALA A 199 -1.28 -12.53 -2.94
C ALA A 199 -2.47 -13.08 -3.74
N ILE A 200 -3.56 -12.33 -3.83
CA ILE A 200 -4.75 -12.70 -4.61
C ILE A 200 -4.44 -12.86 -6.09
N THR A 201 -3.63 -11.96 -6.67
CA THR A 201 -3.20 -12.05 -8.06
C THR A 201 -2.46 -13.37 -8.36
N GLN A 202 -1.76 -13.94 -7.38
CA GLN A 202 -1.00 -15.19 -7.52
C GLN A 202 -1.83 -16.46 -7.23
N LEU A 203 -3.06 -16.34 -6.73
CA LEU A 203 -3.89 -17.50 -6.41
C LEU A 203 -4.33 -18.25 -7.68
N PRO A 204 -4.24 -19.59 -7.70
CA PRO A 204 -4.68 -20.42 -8.83
C PRO A 204 -6.21 -20.67 -8.84
N VAL A 205 -6.98 -19.81 -8.19
CA VAL A 205 -8.44 -19.87 -8.09
C VAL A 205 -9.03 -18.47 -8.30
N PRO A 206 -10.28 -18.32 -8.80
CA PRO A 206 -10.95 -17.04 -8.84
C PRO A 206 -11.00 -16.41 -7.44
N ALA A 207 -10.44 -15.21 -7.29
CA ALA A 207 -10.40 -14.51 -6.03
C ALA A 207 -10.54 -12.99 -6.19
N MET A 208 -11.16 -12.35 -5.20
CA MET A 208 -11.42 -10.91 -5.16
C MET A 208 -11.40 -10.36 -3.73
N ILE A 209 -11.16 -9.06 -3.61
CA ILE A 209 -11.38 -8.26 -2.39
C ILE A 209 -12.69 -7.49 -2.56
N GLU A 210 -13.67 -7.79 -1.72
CA GLU A 210 -14.94 -7.08 -1.65
C GLU A 210 -14.98 -6.21 -0.39
N CYS A 211 -15.28 -4.93 -0.56
CA CYS A 211 -15.53 -3.99 0.54
C CYS A 211 -16.91 -4.23 1.16
N GLU A 212 -17.14 -3.73 2.37
CA GLU A 212 -18.44 -3.81 3.06
C GLU A 212 -19.61 -3.25 2.22
N ASP A 213 -19.35 -2.18 1.44
CA ASP A 213 -20.30 -1.57 0.50
C ASP A 213 -20.55 -2.41 -0.77
N ARG A 214 -20.02 -3.64 -0.83
CA ARG A 214 -20.11 -4.60 -1.94
C ARG A 214 -19.35 -4.19 -3.20
N SER A 215 -18.60 -3.08 -3.16
CA SER A 215 -17.69 -2.73 -4.23
C SER A 215 -16.51 -3.70 -4.27
N ILE A 216 -16.10 -4.09 -5.48
CA ILE A 216 -14.91 -4.91 -5.67
C ILE A 216 -13.71 -3.99 -5.79
N PHE A 217 -12.77 -4.10 -4.85
CA PHE A 217 -11.54 -3.31 -4.88
C PHE A 217 -10.52 -3.89 -5.85
N ALA A 218 -10.31 -5.21 -5.78
CA ALA A 218 -9.37 -5.93 -6.64
C ALA A 218 -9.87 -7.34 -6.91
N MET A 219 -9.51 -7.90 -8.06
CA MET A 219 -9.77 -9.28 -8.42
C MET A 219 -8.67 -9.79 -9.34
N ASN A 220 -8.36 -11.09 -9.27
CA ASN A 220 -7.36 -11.70 -10.14
C ASN A 220 -7.92 -12.01 -11.54
N GLU A 221 -7.04 -12.36 -12.48
CA GLU A 221 -7.44 -12.63 -13.88
C GLU A 221 -8.47 -13.76 -13.99
N LEU A 222 -8.37 -14.78 -13.13
CA LEU A 222 -9.34 -15.87 -13.08
C LEU A 222 -10.75 -15.39 -12.74
N ALA A 223 -10.89 -14.51 -11.74
CA ALA A 223 -12.18 -13.92 -11.38
C ALA A 223 -12.72 -12.96 -12.47
N LYS A 224 -11.86 -12.18 -13.13
CA LYS A 224 -12.25 -11.30 -14.25
C LYS A 224 -12.81 -12.07 -15.45
N CYS A 225 -12.39 -13.32 -15.59
CA CYS A 225 -12.78 -14.20 -16.67
C CYS A 225 -14.06 -15.01 -16.38
N LEU A 226 -14.59 -14.98 -15.15
CA LEU A 226 -15.83 -15.68 -14.83
C LEU A 226 -17.03 -15.07 -15.58
N PRO A 227 -18.03 -15.89 -15.94
CA PRO A 227 -19.35 -15.41 -16.36
C PRO A 227 -19.97 -14.50 -15.29
N SER A 228 -20.76 -13.50 -15.72
CA SER A 228 -21.35 -12.51 -14.81
C SER A 228 -22.23 -13.13 -13.72
N ASP A 229 -22.92 -14.23 -14.02
CA ASP A 229 -23.73 -15.00 -13.08
C ASP A 229 -22.88 -15.75 -12.05
N GLU A 230 -21.74 -16.32 -12.47
CA GLU A 230 -20.79 -16.96 -11.54
C GLU A 230 -20.09 -15.93 -10.64
N LEU A 231 -19.75 -14.76 -11.17
CA LEU A 231 -19.19 -13.65 -10.39
C LEU A 231 -20.22 -13.13 -9.37
N ALA A 232 -21.48 -12.97 -9.79
CA ALA A 232 -22.57 -12.59 -8.90
C ALA A 232 -22.81 -13.65 -7.80
N ALA A 233 -22.68 -14.94 -8.13
CA ALA A 233 -22.78 -16.03 -7.16
C ALA A 233 -21.64 -15.98 -6.13
N MET A 234 -20.40 -15.63 -6.53
CA MET A 234 -19.31 -15.39 -5.57
C MET A 234 -19.62 -14.23 -4.62
N GLN A 235 -20.30 -13.20 -5.10
CA GLN A 235 -20.71 -12.08 -4.23
C GLN A 235 -21.90 -12.45 -3.36
N ALA A 236 -22.77 -13.39 -3.72
CA ALA A 236 -23.98 -13.72 -2.96
C ALA A 236 -23.70 -13.96 -1.45
N PRO A 237 -24.54 -13.46 -0.51
CA PRO A 237 -24.38 -13.70 0.92
C PRO A 237 -24.23 -15.19 1.23
N GLN A 238 -23.55 -15.57 2.33
CA GLN A 238 -23.29 -16.97 2.69
C GLN A 238 -24.52 -17.86 2.40
N GLY A 239 -24.39 -18.72 1.40
CA GLY A 239 -25.40 -19.68 0.95
C GLY A 239 -24.80 -21.09 0.87
N SER A 240 -25.60 -22.07 0.45
CA SER A 240 -25.24 -23.50 0.41
C SER A 240 -24.11 -23.87 -0.56
N ASP A 241 -23.50 -22.90 -1.24
CA ASP A 241 -22.37 -23.13 -2.13
C ASP A 241 -21.07 -23.24 -1.33
N ASN A 242 -20.72 -24.47 -0.98
CA ASN A 242 -19.51 -24.82 -0.25
C ASN A 242 -18.20 -24.57 -1.04
N THR A 243 -18.28 -24.08 -2.28
CA THR A 243 -17.09 -23.73 -3.08
C THR A 243 -16.63 -22.29 -2.85
N VAL A 244 -17.48 -21.41 -2.30
CA VAL A 244 -17.13 -20.01 -2.04
C VAL A 244 -16.67 -19.85 -0.60
N HIS A 245 -15.44 -19.40 -0.44
CA HIS A 245 -14.82 -19.16 0.86
C HIS A 245 -14.60 -17.66 1.06
N ARG A 246 -14.88 -17.21 2.28
CA ARG A 246 -14.74 -15.81 2.70
C ARG A 246 -13.76 -15.74 3.85
N LEU A 247 -12.74 -14.91 3.70
CA LEU A 247 -11.75 -14.62 4.75
C LEU A 247 -11.81 -13.14 5.10
N PRO A 248 -11.44 -12.74 6.32
CA PRO A 248 -11.19 -11.33 6.62
C PRO A 248 -10.18 -10.75 5.64
N GLY A 249 -10.51 -9.59 5.06
CA GLY A 249 -9.62 -8.83 4.18
C GLY A 249 -8.91 -7.69 4.93
N PRO A 250 -7.97 -7.00 4.27
CA PRO A 250 -7.30 -5.84 4.85
C PRO A 250 -8.30 -4.69 5.03
N VAL A 251 -8.00 -3.77 5.94
CA VAL A 251 -8.76 -2.52 6.03
C VAL A 251 -8.40 -1.64 4.83
N MET A 252 -9.39 -1.30 4.01
CA MET A 252 -9.17 -0.60 2.74
C MET A 252 -8.97 0.91 2.93
N PRO A 253 -8.50 1.64 1.89
CA PRO A 253 -8.51 3.10 1.91
C PRO A 253 -9.89 3.65 2.29
N GLY A 254 -9.90 4.64 3.17
CA GLY A 254 -11.12 5.17 3.79
C GLY A 254 -11.70 4.29 4.91
N PHE A 255 -10.91 3.37 5.47
CA PHE A 255 -11.26 2.51 6.61
C PHE A 255 -12.44 1.57 6.39
N ARG A 256 -12.67 1.20 5.13
CA ARG A 256 -13.73 0.26 4.78
C ARG A 256 -13.28 -1.16 5.15
N PRO A 257 -14.05 -1.89 6.00
CA PRO A 257 -13.83 -3.31 6.18
C PRO A 257 -13.90 -4.02 4.83
N SER A 258 -13.10 -5.08 4.67
CA SER A 258 -13.17 -5.91 3.48
C SER A 258 -13.10 -7.39 3.82
N GLN A 259 -13.42 -8.19 2.82
CA GLN A 259 -13.30 -9.62 2.83
C GLN A 259 -12.61 -10.08 1.55
N VAL A 260 -11.81 -11.13 1.68
CA VAL A 260 -11.30 -11.88 0.53
C VAL A 260 -12.30 -12.97 0.22
N ILE A 261 -12.83 -12.96 -1.00
CA ILE A 261 -13.73 -13.99 -1.51
C ILE A 261 -12.94 -14.80 -2.52
N MET A 262 -12.91 -16.11 -2.36
CA MET A 262 -12.30 -17.03 -3.30
C MET A 262 -13.24 -18.18 -3.60
N ARG A 263 -13.25 -18.63 -4.85
CA ARG A 263 -13.98 -19.84 -5.23
C ARG A 263 -13.02 -21.00 -5.35
N ILE A 264 -12.97 -21.83 -4.33
CA ILE A 264 -12.26 -23.11 -4.37
C ILE A 264 -13.25 -24.12 -4.91
N ASP A 265 -13.30 -24.19 -6.24
CA ASP A 265 -13.89 -25.35 -6.86
C ASP A 265 -13.02 -26.54 -6.49
N ASN A 266 -13.60 -27.56 -5.85
CA ASN A 266 -13.04 -28.88 -6.00
C ASN A 266 -13.02 -29.13 -7.51
N LEU A 267 -11.83 -29.01 -8.11
CA LEU A 267 -11.52 -29.30 -9.51
C LEU A 267 -11.75 -30.80 -9.74
N SER A 268 -13.01 -31.19 -9.65
CA SER A 268 -13.42 -32.56 -9.84
C SER A 268 -13.15 -32.90 -11.31
N PRO A 269 -12.66 -34.11 -11.59
CA PRO A 269 -12.41 -34.57 -12.96
C PRO A 269 -13.61 -34.29 -13.87
N THR A 270 -14.81 -34.47 -13.34
CA THR A 270 -16.08 -34.26 -14.02
C THR A 270 -16.24 -32.81 -14.50
N ARG A 271 -15.92 -31.83 -13.65
CA ARG A 271 -16.10 -30.40 -13.99
C ARG A 271 -15.08 -29.92 -15.01
N ILE A 272 -13.80 -30.29 -14.88
CA ILE A 272 -12.77 -29.95 -15.87
C ILE A 272 -13.15 -30.52 -17.23
N ARG A 273 -13.55 -31.80 -17.26
CA ARG A 273 -13.95 -32.46 -18.51
C ARG A 273 -15.19 -31.82 -19.11
N HIS A 274 -16.17 -31.48 -18.30
CA HIS A 274 -17.39 -30.80 -18.76
C HIS A 274 -17.08 -29.44 -19.37
N GLN A 275 -16.25 -28.62 -18.72
CA GLN A 275 -15.84 -27.30 -19.19
C GLN A 275 -15.03 -27.38 -20.48
N ALA A 276 -14.04 -28.28 -20.54
CA ALA A 276 -13.25 -28.55 -21.73
C ALA A 276 -14.14 -28.90 -22.94
N ARG A 277 -15.16 -29.73 -22.72
CA ARG A 277 -16.08 -30.14 -23.77
C ARG A 277 -17.02 -29.01 -24.20
N ASN A 278 -17.65 -28.33 -23.25
CA ASN A 278 -18.73 -27.39 -23.56
C ASN A 278 -18.22 -26.03 -24.02
N SER A 279 -17.16 -25.52 -23.38
CA SER A 279 -16.64 -24.18 -23.68
C SER A 279 -15.64 -24.18 -24.82
N PHE A 280 -14.97 -25.31 -25.08
CA PHE A 280 -13.89 -25.39 -26.07
C PHE A 280 -14.10 -26.49 -27.12
N GLY A 281 -15.17 -27.28 -27.02
CA GLY A 281 -15.46 -28.33 -27.97
C GLY A 281 -14.41 -29.43 -28.01
N LEU A 282 -13.71 -29.70 -26.88
CA LEU A 282 -12.79 -30.83 -26.78
C LEU A 282 -13.57 -32.14 -26.90
N THR A 283 -12.97 -33.14 -27.53
CA THR A 283 -13.50 -34.51 -27.51
C THR A 283 -13.43 -35.08 -26.09
N PRO A 284 -14.21 -36.13 -25.74
CA PRO A 284 -14.13 -36.78 -24.44
C PRO A 284 -12.70 -37.17 -24.04
N ARG A 285 -11.92 -37.68 -24.99
CA ARG A 285 -10.53 -38.08 -24.76
C ARG A 285 -9.60 -36.90 -24.53
N GLN A 286 -9.74 -35.82 -25.30
CA GLN A 286 -8.98 -34.59 -25.07
C GLN A 286 -9.35 -33.94 -23.73
N ALA A 287 -10.61 -34.02 -23.32
CA ALA A 287 -11.06 -33.52 -22.02
C ALA A 287 -10.47 -34.32 -20.84
N GLU A 288 -10.34 -35.65 -20.97
CA GLU A 288 -9.59 -36.48 -20.01
C GLU A 288 -8.12 -36.06 -19.93
N VAL A 289 -7.47 -35.85 -21.08
CA VAL A 289 -6.09 -35.38 -21.13
C VAL A 289 -5.95 -34.01 -20.49
N ALA A 290 -6.86 -33.07 -20.76
CA ALA A 290 -6.86 -31.75 -20.14
C ALA A 290 -6.98 -31.82 -18.60
N ASP A 291 -7.83 -32.71 -18.06
CA ASP A 291 -7.93 -32.99 -16.62
C ASP A 291 -6.60 -33.52 -16.03
N PHE A 292 -5.93 -34.43 -16.72
CA PHE A 292 -4.60 -34.89 -16.27
C PHE A 292 -3.53 -33.79 -16.34
N ILE A 293 -3.57 -32.92 -17.36
CA ILE A 293 -2.67 -31.76 -17.47
C ILE A 293 -2.87 -30.81 -16.28
N VAL A 294 -4.12 -30.49 -15.94
CA VAL A 294 -4.45 -29.62 -14.79
C VAL A 294 -3.93 -30.21 -13.48
N ARG A 295 -3.87 -31.54 -13.35
CA ARG A 295 -3.29 -32.24 -12.19
C ARG A 295 -1.77 -32.31 -12.19
N GLY A 296 -1.10 -31.70 -13.18
CA GLY A 296 0.35 -31.66 -13.29
C GLY A 296 0.99 -32.95 -13.83
N GLN A 297 0.20 -33.89 -14.38
CA GLN A 297 0.76 -35.12 -14.93
C GLN A 297 1.55 -34.84 -16.22
N SER A 298 2.64 -35.57 -16.40
CA SER A 298 3.46 -35.62 -17.62
C SER A 298 2.82 -36.49 -18.71
N ASP A 299 3.26 -36.36 -19.96
CA ASP A 299 2.75 -37.19 -21.05
C ASP A 299 3.03 -38.70 -20.82
N ASN A 300 4.07 -39.05 -20.06
CA ASN A 300 4.36 -40.42 -19.64
C ASN A 300 3.31 -40.95 -18.66
N GLU A 301 2.96 -40.16 -17.65
CA GLU A 301 1.94 -40.52 -16.67
C GLU A 301 0.56 -40.58 -17.31
N ILE A 302 0.25 -39.65 -18.21
CA ILE A 302 -0.98 -39.66 -19.00
C ILE A 302 -1.06 -40.92 -19.85
N ALA A 303 0.03 -41.28 -20.54
CA ALA A 303 0.09 -42.50 -21.36
C ALA A 303 -0.19 -43.76 -20.53
N ALA A 304 0.42 -43.85 -19.33
CA ALA A 304 0.20 -44.95 -18.40
C ALA A 304 -1.24 -45.01 -17.89
N GLN A 305 -1.81 -43.87 -17.49
CA GLN A 305 -3.21 -43.78 -17.03
C GLN A 305 -4.22 -44.15 -18.11
N LEU A 306 -3.90 -43.81 -19.36
CA LEU A 306 -4.80 -43.96 -20.50
C LEU A 306 -4.62 -45.26 -21.29
N GLY A 307 -3.58 -46.04 -20.99
CA GLY A 307 -3.24 -47.26 -21.73
C GLY A 307 -2.85 -47.00 -23.19
N ILE A 308 -2.15 -45.89 -23.45
CA ILE A 308 -1.74 -45.47 -24.80
C ILE A 308 -0.22 -45.25 -24.86
N SER A 309 0.33 -45.05 -26.07
CA SER A 309 1.75 -44.69 -26.20
C SER A 309 2.02 -43.26 -25.74
N VAL A 310 3.23 -42.97 -25.26
CA VAL A 310 3.69 -41.61 -24.91
C VAL A 310 3.56 -40.66 -26.10
N HIS A 311 3.83 -41.14 -27.31
CA HIS A 311 3.66 -40.36 -28.54
C HIS A 311 2.18 -39.95 -28.73
N THR A 312 1.25 -40.87 -28.49
CA THR A 312 -0.19 -40.61 -28.58
C THR A 312 -0.65 -39.62 -27.48
N ALA A 313 -0.17 -39.78 -26.24
CA ALA A 313 -0.47 -38.84 -25.16
C ALA A 313 0.01 -37.43 -25.49
N ARG A 314 1.24 -37.28 -26.00
CA ARG A 314 1.78 -36.01 -26.46
C ARG A 314 0.94 -35.37 -27.58
N ARG A 315 0.50 -36.17 -28.57
CA ARG A 315 -0.40 -35.69 -29.63
C ARG A 315 -1.73 -35.19 -29.10
N HIS A 316 -2.30 -35.86 -28.10
CA HIS A 316 -3.51 -35.37 -27.45
C HIS A 316 -3.25 -34.09 -26.65
N SER A 317 -2.13 -33.98 -25.94
CA SER A 317 -1.73 -32.76 -25.22
C SER A 317 -1.58 -31.59 -26.20
N GLU A 318 -0.89 -31.77 -27.33
CA GLU A 318 -0.76 -30.77 -28.40
C GLU A 318 -2.14 -30.33 -28.92
N ALA A 319 -3.02 -31.28 -29.23
CA ALA A 319 -4.37 -30.97 -29.70
C ALA A 319 -5.24 -30.25 -28.66
N VAL A 320 -5.03 -30.50 -27.37
CA VAL A 320 -5.69 -29.75 -26.28
C VAL A 320 -5.22 -28.30 -26.29
N LEU A 321 -3.91 -28.07 -26.34
CA LEU A 321 -3.33 -26.71 -26.39
C LEU A 321 -3.82 -25.93 -27.60
N ASP A 322 -3.81 -26.55 -28.77
CA ASP A 322 -4.32 -25.95 -30.01
C ASP A 322 -5.81 -25.57 -29.90
N ARG A 323 -6.64 -26.44 -29.31
CA ARG A 323 -8.07 -26.19 -29.18
C ARG A 323 -8.39 -25.08 -28.18
N LEU A 324 -7.58 -24.98 -27.13
CA LEU A 324 -7.62 -23.92 -26.14
C LEU A 324 -7.00 -22.61 -26.66
N GLY A 325 -6.22 -22.66 -27.74
CA GLY A 325 -5.56 -21.50 -28.33
C GLY A 325 -4.38 -20.99 -27.50
N ILE A 326 -3.68 -21.88 -26.80
CA ILE A 326 -2.58 -21.55 -25.88
C ILE A 326 -1.31 -22.31 -26.29
N SER A 327 -0.15 -21.72 -26.03
CA SER A 327 1.15 -22.34 -26.32
C SER A 327 1.80 -23.01 -25.11
N SER A 328 1.27 -22.76 -23.90
CA SER A 328 1.83 -23.26 -22.65
C SER A 328 0.93 -24.29 -21.98
N ARG A 329 1.51 -25.44 -21.63
CA ARG A 329 0.86 -26.49 -20.84
C ARG A 329 0.38 -25.98 -19.48
N SER A 330 1.13 -25.09 -18.83
CA SER A 330 0.74 -24.54 -17.52
C SER A 330 -0.47 -23.59 -17.62
N ALA A 331 -0.79 -23.08 -18.81
CA ALA A 331 -1.93 -22.21 -19.04
C ALA A 331 -3.26 -22.97 -19.22
N VAL A 332 -3.25 -24.31 -19.26
CA VAL A 332 -4.48 -25.12 -19.48
C VAL A 332 -5.52 -24.87 -18.39
N LEU A 333 -5.11 -24.81 -17.11
CA LEU A 333 -6.04 -24.52 -16.01
C LEU A 333 -6.69 -23.14 -16.19
N LEU A 334 -5.87 -22.12 -16.48
CA LEU A 334 -6.35 -20.76 -16.70
C LEU A 334 -7.31 -20.69 -17.89
N ALA A 335 -7.01 -21.36 -19.01
CA ALA A 335 -7.86 -21.41 -20.18
C ALA A 335 -9.22 -22.06 -19.87
N LEU A 336 -9.22 -23.19 -19.15
CA LEU A 336 -10.46 -23.89 -18.82
C LEU A 336 -11.31 -23.09 -17.82
N MET A 337 -10.70 -22.43 -16.85
CA MET A 337 -11.41 -21.61 -15.86
C MET A 337 -11.83 -20.24 -16.42
N GLY A 338 -11.12 -19.72 -17.43
CA GLY A 338 -11.25 -18.33 -17.89
C GLY A 338 -12.18 -18.08 -19.09
N GLY A 339 -12.78 -19.13 -19.66
CA GLY A 339 -13.69 -18.98 -20.82
C GLY A 339 -13.06 -18.30 -22.05
N GLU A 340 -13.86 -17.92 -23.03
CA GLU A 340 -13.42 -17.47 -24.38
C GLU A 340 -12.49 -16.23 -24.44
N ARG A 341 -12.18 -15.57 -23.32
CA ARG A 341 -11.47 -14.27 -23.28
C ARG A 341 -9.95 -14.33 -23.42
N ILE A 342 -9.29 -15.48 -23.21
CA ILE A 342 -7.81 -15.57 -23.34
C ILE A 342 -7.34 -15.46 -24.81
N ARG A 343 -8.23 -15.63 -25.80
CA ARG A 343 -7.88 -15.55 -27.24
C ARG A 343 -7.49 -14.15 -27.74
N GLN A 344 -7.68 -13.08 -26.96
CA GLN A 344 -7.43 -11.70 -27.42
C GLN A 344 -6.05 -11.12 -27.04
N PHE A 345 -5.21 -11.84 -26.27
CA PHE A 345 -3.93 -11.31 -25.78
C PHE A 345 -2.69 -12.17 -26.11
N THR A 346 -2.77 -13.06 -27.09
CA THR A 346 -1.61 -13.81 -27.62
C THR A 346 -1.48 -13.69 -29.12
#